data_AF-A0A1G0LCV9-F1
#
_entry.id   AF-A0A1G0LCV9-F1
#
_cell.length_a   1.000
_cell.length_b   1.000
_cell.length_c   1.000
_cell.angle_alpha   90.00
_cell.angle_beta   90.00
_cell.angle_gamma   90.00
#
_symmetry.space_group_name_H-M   'P 1'
#
loop_
_entity.id
_entity.type
_entity.pdbx_description
1 polymer ?
#
loop_
_entity_poly.entity_id
_entity_poly.type
_entity_poly.pdbx_seq_one_letter_code
_entity_poly.pdbx_strand_id
1 'polypeptide(L)'
;MARRRLRPDTIASRDYQRTRAIAEALYEDGKTGLRWWSAFSGDWHTIVAFCGRLGGAGLVFREAEPLGLDHPVVRTAAAELGVRLAGTRRARR
;
A
#
# COMPACT_ATOMS: atom_id res chain seq x y z
N MET A 1 7.75 2.02 16.67
CA MET A 1 9.07 1.85 16.04
C MET A 1 10.21 2.08 17.05
N ALA A 2 10.39 3.30 17.59
CA ALA A 2 11.48 3.61 18.55
C ALA A 2 11.50 2.71 19.81
N ARG A 3 10.34 2.44 20.44
CA ARG A 3 10.25 1.56 21.64
C ARG A 3 10.63 0.09 21.41
N ARG A 4 10.70 -0.40 20.16
CA ARG A 4 11.03 -1.80 19.83
C ARG A 4 12.39 -1.96 19.13
N ARG A 5 13.20 -0.89 19.01
CA ARG A 5 14.51 -0.88 18.31
C ARG A 5 14.48 -1.48 16.90
N LEU A 6 13.34 -1.43 16.22
CA LEU A 6 13.22 -1.88 14.84
C LEU A 6 13.86 -0.81 13.94
N ARG A 7 15.01 -1.13 13.33
CA ARG A 7 15.71 -0.23 12.40
C ARG A 7 14.93 -0.15 11.09
N PRO A 8 14.80 1.04 10.47
CA PRO A 8 14.11 1.20 9.18
C PRO A 8 14.52 0.17 8.11
N ASP A 9 15.82 -0.07 7.96
CA ASP A 9 16.39 -1.03 6.99
C ASP A 9 16.01 -2.49 7.26
N THR A 10 15.63 -2.81 8.49
CA THR A 10 15.19 -4.17 8.85
C THR A 10 13.74 -4.41 8.46
N ILE A 11 12.95 -3.33 8.30
CA ILE A 11 11.50 -3.36 8.13
C ILE A 11 11.13 -3.15 6.66
N ALA A 12 11.86 -2.32 5.92
CA ALA A 12 11.75 -2.18 4.47
C ALA A 12 12.44 -3.35 3.75
N SER A 13 11.93 -4.56 3.99
CA SER A 13 12.51 -5.82 3.53
C SER A 13 11.57 -6.56 2.60
N ARG A 14 12.14 -7.30 1.64
CA ARG A 14 11.42 -8.28 0.82
C ARG A 14 11.30 -9.65 1.50
N ASP A 15 11.92 -9.82 2.67
CA ASP A 15 11.81 -11.03 3.48
C ASP A 15 10.42 -11.13 4.12
N TYR A 16 9.59 -12.00 3.54
CA TYR A 16 8.22 -12.22 4.00
C TYR A 16 8.17 -12.77 5.43
N GLN A 17 9.05 -13.70 5.81
CA GLN A 17 9.01 -14.31 7.14
C GLN A 17 9.31 -13.26 8.22
N ARG A 18 10.31 -12.41 7.96
CA ARG A 18 10.64 -11.30 8.84
C ARG A 18 9.51 -10.29 8.97
N THR A 19 8.94 -9.86 7.85
CA THR A 19 7.86 -8.85 7.85
C THR A 19 6.57 -9.38 8.48
N ARG A 20 6.26 -10.66 8.27
CA ARG A 20 5.15 -11.37 8.94
C ARG A 20 5.34 -11.42 10.46
N ALA A 21 6.51 -11.84 10.94
CA ALA A 21 6.78 -11.93 12.38
C ALA A 21 6.61 -10.57 13.09
N ILE A 22 7.01 -9.47 12.44
CA ILE A 22 6.80 -8.12 12.97
C ILE A 22 5.30 -7.78 13.03
N ALA A 23 4.55 -8.07 11.97
CA ALA A 23 3.12 -7.81 11.92
C ALA A 23 2.36 -8.62 12.99
N GLU A 24 2.70 -9.90 13.15
CA GLU A 24 2.15 -10.79 14.18
C GLU A 24 2.45 -10.28 15.58
N ALA A 25 3.69 -9.88 15.87
CA ALA A 25 4.04 -9.34 17.18
C ALA A 25 3.36 -7.99 17.49
N LEU A 26 2.98 -7.22 16.47
CA LEU A 26 2.18 -5.99 16.65
C LEU A 26 0.68 -6.30 16.79
N TYR A 27 0.22 -7.35 16.10
CA TYR A 27 -1.10 -7.89 16.31
C TYR A 27 -1.20 -8.39 17.76
N GLU A 28 -0.39 -9.31 18.26
CA GLU A 28 -0.50 -9.76 19.66
C GLU A 28 -0.43 -8.61 20.70
N ASP A 29 0.29 -7.53 20.40
CA ASP A 29 0.37 -6.28 21.20
C ASP A 29 -0.90 -5.39 21.24
N GLY A 30 -2.02 -5.83 20.66
CA GLY A 30 -3.26 -5.04 20.67
C GLY A 30 -3.31 -3.91 19.62
N LYS A 31 -2.36 -3.82 18.67
CA LYS A 31 -2.40 -2.79 17.62
C LYS A 31 -3.48 -3.09 16.57
N THR A 32 -3.95 -2.05 15.89
CA THR A 32 -4.96 -2.14 14.80
C THR A 32 -4.32 -2.19 13.41
N GLY A 33 -3.01 -2.02 13.33
CA GLY A 33 -2.25 -1.99 12.09
C GLY A 33 -0.87 -1.38 12.29
N LEU A 34 -0.18 -1.12 11.18
CA LEU A 34 1.10 -0.43 11.17
C LEU A 34 1.28 0.39 9.90
N ARG A 35 2.02 1.50 10.02
CA ARG A 35 2.61 2.22 8.90
C ARG A 35 4.06 1.79 8.76
N TRP A 36 4.46 1.44 7.55
CA TRP A 36 5.83 1.06 7.22
C TRP A 36 6.32 1.71 5.92
N TRP A 37 7.60 1.56 5.61
CA TRP A 37 8.24 2.07 4.41
C TRP A 37 8.16 0.98 3.34
N SER A 38 7.91 1.38 2.09
CA SER A 38 7.83 0.43 0.99
C SER A 38 9.21 -0.20 0.72
N ALA A 39 9.23 -1.51 0.53
CA ALA A 39 10.43 -2.24 0.08
C ALA A 39 10.78 -1.99 -1.40
N PHE A 40 9.97 -1.19 -2.12
CA PHE A 40 10.21 -0.80 -3.52
C PHE A 40 10.77 0.62 -3.66
N SER A 41 10.34 1.55 -2.80
CA SER A 41 10.80 2.94 -2.82
C SER A 41 10.75 3.51 -1.41
N GLY A 42 11.85 4.10 -0.94
CA GLY A 42 11.95 4.70 0.40
C GLY A 42 11.01 5.89 0.61
N ASP A 43 10.60 6.56 -0.47
CA ASP A 43 9.68 7.70 -0.43
C ASP A 43 8.22 7.25 -0.25
N TRP A 44 7.94 5.97 -0.46
CA TRP A 44 6.58 5.42 -0.38
C TRP A 44 6.33 4.81 0.99
N HIS A 45 5.12 5.05 1.49
CA HIS A 45 4.65 4.43 2.71
C HIS A 45 3.55 3.44 2.37
N THR A 46 3.49 2.38 3.16
CA THR A 46 2.41 1.41 3.06
C THR A 46 1.78 1.24 4.43
N ILE A 47 0.47 1.06 4.42
CA ILE A 47 -0.36 0.92 5.63
C ILE A 47 -0.88 -0.51 5.62
N VAL A 48 -0.65 -1.21 6.72
CA VAL A 48 -1.21 -2.53 6.99
C VAL A 48 -2.32 -2.38 8.01
N ALA A 49 -3.50 -2.89 7.67
CA ALA A 49 -4.71 -2.84 8.47
C ALA A 49 -5.05 -4.24 8.98
N PHE A 50 -5.21 -4.42 10.29
CA PHE A 50 -5.64 -5.68 10.87
C PHE A 50 -7.17 -5.71 10.94
N CYS A 51 -7.82 -6.20 9.88
CA CYS A 51 -9.28 -6.12 9.71
C CYS A 51 -10.07 -6.68 10.89
N GLY A 52 -9.62 -7.80 11.50
CA GLY A 52 -10.25 -8.40 12.67
C GLY A 52 -10.34 -7.48 13.89
N ARG A 53 -9.58 -6.37 13.93
CA ARG A 53 -9.61 -5.37 15.00
C ARG A 53 -10.18 -4.03 14.60
N LEU A 54 -10.15 -3.73 13.31
CA LEU A 54 -10.71 -2.49 12.78
C LEU A 54 -12.24 -2.49 12.74
N GLY A 55 -12.87 -3.67 12.83
CA GLY A 55 -14.33 -3.80 12.89
C GLY A 55 -14.98 -2.98 14.03
N GLY A 56 -14.30 -2.80 15.15
CA GLY A 56 -14.76 -1.94 16.26
C GLY A 56 -14.44 -0.46 16.10
N ALA A 57 -13.61 -0.08 15.11
CA ALA A 57 -13.10 1.28 14.94
C ALA A 57 -13.93 2.12 13.95
N GLY A 58 -15.05 1.60 13.44
CA GLY A 58 -15.92 2.31 12.48
C GLY A 58 -15.33 2.44 11.08
N LEU A 59 -14.34 1.60 10.72
CA LEU A 59 -13.75 1.62 9.39
C LEU A 59 -14.66 0.87 8.41
N VAL A 60 -15.11 1.55 7.36
CA VAL A 60 -15.99 0.99 6.33
C VAL A 60 -15.22 0.90 5.02
N PHE A 61 -15.09 -0.33 4.50
CA PHE A 61 -14.61 -0.55 3.15
C PHE A 61 -15.77 -0.37 2.17
N ARG A 62 -15.63 0.54 1.21
CA ARG A 62 -16.58 0.69 0.10
C ARG A 62 -16.23 -0.29 -1.02
N GLU A 63 -17.17 -0.47 -1.94
CA GLU A 63 -16.88 -1.16 -3.20
C GLU A 63 -15.71 -0.46 -3.91
N ALA A 64 -14.75 -1.27 -4.36
CA ALA A 64 -13.57 -0.76 -5.04
C ALA A 64 -13.95 -0.31 -6.46
N GLU A 65 -13.55 0.89 -6.85
CA GLU A 65 -13.68 1.37 -8.22
C GLU A 65 -12.48 0.88 -9.05
N PRO A 66 -12.71 0.13 -10.15
CA PRO A 66 -11.62 -0.28 -11.03
C PRO A 66 -11.02 0.91 -11.79
N LEU A 67 -9.74 1.20 -11.55
CA LEU A 67 -9.01 2.24 -12.27
C LEU A 67 -8.34 1.67 -13.53
N GLY A 68 -9.06 1.71 -14.65
CA GLY A 68 -8.52 1.36 -15.97
C GLY A 68 -7.73 2.50 -16.64
N LEU A 69 -7.04 2.21 -17.75
CA LEU A 69 -6.28 3.22 -18.52
C LEU A 69 -7.15 4.36 -19.06
N ASP A 70 -8.44 4.09 -19.27
CA ASP A 70 -9.41 5.08 -19.73
C ASP A 70 -9.99 5.94 -18.60
N HIS A 71 -9.73 5.57 -17.34
CA HIS A 71 -10.28 6.26 -16.19
C HIS A 71 -9.75 7.71 -16.11
N PRO A 72 -10.62 8.74 -15.90
CA PRO A 72 -10.20 10.14 -15.90
C PRO A 72 -9.05 10.44 -14.96
N VAL A 73 -9.10 9.95 -13.71
CA VAL A 73 -8.01 10.13 -12.72
C VAL A 73 -6.69 9.54 -13.20
N VAL A 74 -6.72 8.38 -13.87
CA VAL A 74 -5.51 7.74 -14.39
C VAL A 74 -4.92 8.57 -15.54
N ARG A 75 -5.76 9.10 -16.42
CA ARG A 75 -5.33 9.97 -17.53
C ARG A 75 -4.75 11.30 -17.03
N THR A 76 -5.40 11.92 -16.05
CA THR A 76 -4.91 13.16 -15.42
C THR A 76 -3.56 12.93 -14.75
N ALA A 77 -3.45 11.90 -13.90
CA ALA A 77 -2.19 11.57 -13.24
C ALA A 77 -1.09 11.25 -14.24
N ALA A 78 -1.38 10.51 -15.32
CA ALA A 78 -0.41 10.20 -16.35
C ALA A 78 0.09 11.46 -17.08
N ALA A 79 -0.81 12.42 -17.37
CA ALA A 79 -0.42 13.69 -17.98
C ALA A 79 0.46 14.52 -17.04
N GLU A 80 0.10 14.62 -15.75
CA GLU A 80 0.88 15.34 -14.73
C GLU A 80 2.27 14.72 -14.50
N LEU A 81 2.36 13.39 -14.56
CA LEU A 81 3.60 12.64 -14.36
C LEU A 81 4.41 12.46 -15.65
N GLY A 82 3.93 12.95 -16.79
CA GLY A 82 4.60 12.77 -18.10
C GLY A 82 4.64 11.32 -18.59
N VAL A 83 3.74 10.46 -18.11
CA VAL A 83 3.68 9.04 -18.44
C VAL A 83 2.81 8.83 -19.69
N ARG A 84 3.36 8.15 -20.71
CA ARG A 84 2.58 7.73 -21.88
C ARG A 84 1.79 6.46 -21.56
N LEU A 85 0.47 6.58 -21.52
CA LEU A 85 -0.42 5.42 -21.45
C LEU A 85 -0.42 4.70 -22.80
N ALA A 86 -0.27 3.37 -22.78
CA ALA A 86 -0.37 2.56 -23.98
C ALA A 86 -1.78 2.69 -24.55
N GLY A 87 -1.90 3.42 -25.66
CA GLY A 87 -3.20 3.69 -26.27
C GLY A 87 -3.88 2.39 -26.70
N THR A 88 -5.19 2.31 -26.45
CA THR A 88 -6.09 1.48 -27.24
C THR A 88 -5.70 1.63 -28.71
N ARG A 89 -5.35 0.51 -29.36
CA ARG A 89 -4.94 0.46 -30.78
C ARG A 89 -5.91 1.34 -31.58
N ARG A 90 -5.41 2.45 -32.15
CA ARG A 90 -6.10 3.12 -33.24
C ARG A 90 -6.23 2.10 -34.36
N ALA A 91 -7.45 1.68 -34.68
CA ALA A 91 -7.72 0.90 -35.88
C ALA A 91 -7.13 1.67 -37.07
N ARG A 92 -6.15 1.07 -37.75
CA ARG A 92 -5.64 1.58 -39.03
C ARG A 92 -6.81 1.50 -40.02
N ARG A 93 -7.23 2.64 -40.54
CA ARG A 93 -7.97 2.71 -41.80
C ARG A 93 -7.00 2.53 -42.97
#